data_AF-A0A7S1C032-F1
#
_entry.id   AF-A0A7S1C032-F1
#
_cell.length_a   1.000
_cell.length_b   1.000
_cell.length_c   1.000
_cell.angle_alpha   90.00
_cell.angle_beta   90.00
_cell.angle_gamma   90.00
#
_symmetry.space_group_name_H-M   'P 1'
#
loop_
_entity.id
_entity.type
_entity.pdbx_description
1 polymer ?
#
loop_
_entity_poly.entity_id
_entity_poly.type
_entity_poly.pdbx_seq_one_letter_code
_entity_poly.pdbx_strand_id
1 'polypeptide(L)'
;AADLATSLALAGSFLLCAKVYNALIADRDAVLAESMARAARAMAELRSGDAVRKRWTFSVDGGGAREIGGEGAAATLADGGVPLFTLKRPLEKGAARNLSLFEPRWLRMIDDVAAESSSAEAGTFGCVACTNKFYGALDLGDGAEGRYADVIFRRRGRVAEITDIVEGVRPVSGDRRIGVQIEGREEFCVSERGEAIAVSPDGYLIASELEYEESLEASLGKTLEENEAMELTIVAVVGLSHANGVLDRLASAQ
;
A
#
# COMPACT_ATOMS: atom_id res chain seq x y z
N ALA A 1 -42.14 18.87 41.83
CA ALA A 1 -41.53 17.53 41.71
C ALA A 1 -41.59 17.16 40.24
N ALA A 2 -40.48 16.72 39.64
CA ALA A 2 -40.54 16.17 38.29
C ALA A 2 -41.45 14.94 38.29
N ASP A 3 -42.32 14.82 37.29
CA ASP A 3 -43.17 13.64 37.11
C ASP A 3 -42.30 12.38 36.99
N LEU A 4 -42.72 11.28 37.64
CA LEU A 4 -41.99 10.01 37.67
C LEU A 4 -41.71 9.51 36.24
N ALA A 5 -42.65 9.73 35.32
CA ALA A 5 -42.48 9.43 33.91
C ALA A 5 -41.31 10.20 33.27
N THR A 6 -41.18 11.49 33.59
CA THR A 6 -40.09 12.35 33.12
C THR A 6 -38.74 11.91 33.69
N SER A 7 -38.69 11.55 34.98
CA SER A 7 -37.46 11.03 35.59
C SER A 7 -37.02 9.69 34.99
N LEU A 8 -37.96 8.79 34.71
CA LEU A 8 -37.67 7.51 34.05
C LEU A 8 -37.21 7.70 32.60
N ALA A 9 -37.85 8.62 31.86
CA ALA A 9 -37.45 8.93 30.49
C ALA A 9 -36.03 9.54 30.43
N LEU A 10 -35.69 10.44 31.36
CA LEU A 10 -34.35 11.01 31.47
C LEU A 10 -33.31 9.95 31.84
N ALA A 11 -33.60 9.08 32.80
CA ALA A 11 -32.70 7.98 33.18
C ALA A 11 -32.47 6.99 32.02
N GLY A 12 -33.55 6.61 31.32
CA GLY A 12 -33.47 5.74 30.14
C GLY A 12 -32.66 6.37 29.00
N SER A 13 -32.89 7.66 28.70
CA SER A 13 -32.13 8.41 27.70
C SER A 13 -30.65 8.51 28.08
N PHE A 14 -30.33 8.80 29.34
CA PHE A 14 -28.96 8.84 29.83
C PHE A 14 -28.25 7.49 29.67
N LEU A 15 -28.90 6.38 30.05
CA LEU A 15 -28.33 5.03 29.91
C LEU A 15 -28.11 4.65 28.45
N LEU A 16 -29.04 5.02 27.56
CA LEU A 16 -28.90 4.79 26.12
C LEU A 16 -27.73 5.59 25.54
N CYS A 17 -27.63 6.88 25.87
CA CYS A 17 -26.51 7.74 25.48
C CYS A 17 -25.17 7.23 26.01
N ALA A 18 -25.12 6.79 27.28
CA ALA A 18 -23.93 6.19 27.86
C ALA A 18 -23.52 4.90 27.15
N LYS A 19 -24.48 4.04 26.78
CA LYS A 19 -24.22 2.82 26.01
C LYS A 19 -23.69 3.12 24.62
N VAL A 20 -24.29 4.07 23.89
CA VAL A 20 -23.82 4.51 22.56
C VAL A 20 -22.42 5.11 22.66
N TYR A 21 -22.18 5.97 23.65
CA TYR A 21 -20.88 6.58 23.88
C TYR A 21 -19.79 5.52 24.19
N ASN A 22 -20.10 4.53 25.04
CA ASN A 22 -19.19 3.43 25.32
C ASN A 22 -18.91 2.56 24.09
N ALA A 23 -19.93 2.31 23.25
CA ALA A 23 -19.74 1.57 22.00
C ALA A 23 -18.81 2.34 21.04
N LEU A 24 -19.01 3.65 20.89
CA LEU A 24 -18.13 4.49 20.08
C LEU A 24 -16.68 4.52 20.59
N ILE A 25 -16.50 4.53 21.92
CA ILE A 25 -15.16 4.43 22.53
C ILE A 25 -14.54 3.07 22.22
N ALA A 26 -15.29 1.98 22.42
CA ALA A 26 -14.80 0.63 22.19
C ALA A 26 -14.46 0.37 20.71
N ASP A 27 -15.26 0.87 19.78
CA ASP A 27 -14.98 0.79 18.35
C ASP A 27 -13.72 1.57 18.00
N ARG A 28 -13.56 2.77 18.58
CA ARG A 28 -12.36 3.59 18.39
C ARG A 28 -11.10 2.90 18.91
N ASP A 29 -11.16 2.29 20.08
CA ASP A 29 -10.03 1.54 20.63
C ASP A 29 -9.68 0.34 19.74
N ALA A 30 -10.67 -0.35 19.17
CA ALA A 30 -10.43 -1.46 18.25
C ALA A 30 -9.69 -0.99 16.98
N VAL A 31 -10.12 0.14 16.41
CA VAL A 31 -9.43 0.75 15.26
C VAL A 31 -7.99 1.15 15.61
N LEU A 32 -7.77 1.72 16.80
CA LEU A 32 -6.44 2.11 17.26
C LEU A 32 -5.53 0.90 17.50
N ALA A 33 -6.03 -0.14 18.17
CA ALA A 33 -5.31 -1.38 18.40
C ALA A 33 -4.96 -2.09 17.09
N GLU A 34 -5.90 -2.17 16.14
CA GLU A 34 -5.64 -2.74 14.81
C GLU A 34 -4.57 -1.93 14.07
N SER A 35 -4.63 -0.60 14.14
CA SER A 35 -3.61 0.27 13.55
C SER A 35 -2.22 0.03 14.14
N MET A 36 -2.11 -0.11 15.47
CA MET A 36 -0.84 -0.42 16.14
C MET A 36 -0.32 -1.81 15.78
N ALA A 37 -1.19 -2.82 15.75
CA ALA A 37 -0.82 -4.18 15.34
C ALA A 37 -0.33 -4.20 13.88
N ARG A 38 -0.97 -3.46 12.97
CA ARG A 38 -0.50 -3.30 11.58
C ARG A 38 0.86 -2.61 11.51
N ALA A 39 1.08 -1.56 12.31
CA ALA A 39 2.38 -0.89 12.38
C ALA A 39 3.48 -1.81 12.90
N ALA A 40 3.21 -2.57 13.96
CA ALA A 40 4.15 -3.56 14.52
C ALA A 40 4.55 -4.62 13.47
N ARG A 41 3.56 -5.19 12.76
CA ARG A 41 3.80 -6.15 11.68
C ARG A 41 4.63 -5.56 10.54
N ALA A 42 4.28 -4.36 10.07
CA ALA A 42 5.05 -3.68 9.02
C ALA A 42 6.51 -3.44 9.43
N MET A 43 6.76 -3.09 10.70
CA MET A 43 8.12 -2.94 11.23
C MET A 43 8.87 -4.27 11.31
N ALA A 44 8.20 -5.36 11.69
CA ALA A 44 8.79 -6.70 11.68
C ALA A 44 9.15 -7.15 10.25
N GLU A 45 8.24 -6.95 9.29
CA GLU A 45 8.47 -7.25 7.86
C GLU A 45 9.63 -6.41 7.28
N LEU A 46 9.75 -5.14 7.67
CA LEU A 46 10.87 -4.29 7.23
C LEU A 46 12.23 -4.76 7.81
N ARG A 47 12.26 -5.22 9.07
CA ARG A 47 13.50 -5.69 9.71
C ARG A 47 13.95 -7.05 9.18
N SER A 48 13.00 -7.96 8.97
CA SER A 48 13.27 -9.28 8.39
C SER A 48 13.63 -9.23 6.91
N GLY A 49 13.40 -8.10 6.24
CA GLY A 49 13.65 -7.95 4.80
C GLY A 49 12.49 -8.42 3.92
N ASP A 50 11.38 -8.88 4.50
CA ASP A 50 10.17 -9.30 3.78
C ASP A 50 9.41 -8.13 3.13
N ALA A 51 9.62 -6.91 3.65
CA ALA A 51 9.07 -5.68 3.10
C ALA A 51 10.15 -4.65 2.76
N VAL A 52 9.81 -3.75 1.83
CA VAL A 52 10.63 -2.62 1.43
C VAL A 52 9.85 -1.33 1.66
N ARG A 53 10.55 -0.30 2.15
CA ARG A 53 10.04 1.07 2.22
C ARG A 53 10.70 1.92 1.14
N LYS A 54 9.90 2.56 0.29
CA LYS A 54 10.37 3.54 -0.70
C LYS A 54 9.75 4.91 -0.44
N ARG A 55 10.58 5.95 -0.54
CA ARG A 55 10.20 7.35 -0.37
C ARG A 55 10.68 8.19 -1.53
N TRP A 56 9.76 8.88 -2.20
CA TRP A 56 10.09 9.68 -3.37
C TRP A 56 9.12 10.83 -3.54
N THR A 57 9.50 11.81 -4.33
CA THR A 57 8.61 12.86 -4.82
C THR A 57 8.41 12.71 -6.32
N PHE A 58 7.26 13.13 -6.84
CA PHE A 58 6.98 13.13 -8.29
C PHE A 58 6.03 14.28 -8.65
N SER A 59 6.13 14.78 -9.88
CA SER A 59 5.19 15.75 -10.45
C SER A 59 3.88 15.07 -10.85
N VAL A 60 2.74 15.71 -10.63
CA VAL A 60 1.42 15.21 -11.08
C VAL A 60 1.31 15.24 -12.60
N ASP A 61 1.89 16.25 -13.24
CA ASP A 61 1.94 16.39 -14.71
C ASP A 61 3.01 15.47 -15.35
N GLY A 62 3.74 14.74 -14.50
CA GLY A 62 4.79 13.80 -14.86
C GLY A 62 6.12 14.48 -15.18
N GLY A 63 7.16 13.65 -15.27
CA GLY A 63 8.54 14.11 -15.29
C GLY A 63 9.02 14.65 -13.93
N GLY A 64 10.25 14.32 -13.54
CA GLY A 64 10.86 14.86 -12.32
C GLY A 64 10.58 14.07 -11.04
N ALA A 65 10.25 12.77 -11.14
CA ALA A 65 10.32 11.92 -9.97
C ALA A 65 11.75 11.84 -9.41
N ARG A 66 11.88 11.91 -8.08
CA ARG A 66 13.16 11.86 -7.38
C ARG A 66 13.04 11.08 -6.08
N GLU A 67 13.88 10.07 -5.89
CA GLU A 67 13.96 9.34 -4.63
C GLU A 67 14.56 10.21 -3.53
N ILE A 68 14.00 10.14 -2.32
CA ILE A 68 14.47 10.91 -1.16
C ILE A 68 15.52 10.10 -0.41
N GLY A 69 16.74 10.64 -0.34
CA GLY A 69 17.85 10.02 0.37
C GLY A 69 18.54 8.89 -0.41
N GLY A 70 18.24 8.75 -1.72
CA GLY A 70 18.95 7.87 -2.64
C GLY A 70 19.59 8.66 -3.79
N GLU A 71 20.73 8.17 -4.28
CA GLU A 71 21.40 8.66 -5.50
C GLU A 71 20.96 7.85 -6.74
N GLY A 72 19.86 7.10 -6.64
CA GLY A 72 19.36 6.26 -7.73
C GLY A 72 18.93 7.09 -8.93
N ALA A 73 19.46 6.76 -10.11
CA ALA A 73 18.94 7.27 -11.37
C ALA A 73 17.48 6.81 -11.55
N ALA A 74 16.66 7.65 -12.18
CA ALA A 74 15.32 7.24 -12.56
C ALA A 74 15.42 6.07 -13.55
N ALA A 75 14.72 4.98 -13.29
CA ALA A 75 14.66 3.85 -14.21
C ALA A 75 13.52 4.05 -15.20
N THR A 76 13.65 3.49 -16.39
CA THR A 76 12.60 3.43 -17.39
C THR A 76 12.35 1.98 -17.78
N LEU A 77 11.19 1.67 -18.36
CA LEU A 77 10.93 0.30 -18.83
C LEU A 77 11.92 -0.13 -19.92
N ALA A 78 12.42 0.83 -20.71
CA ALA A 78 13.48 0.61 -21.70
C ALA A 78 14.78 0.04 -21.10
N ASP A 79 15.00 0.16 -19.78
CA ASP A 79 16.14 -0.43 -19.08
C ASP A 79 15.92 -1.93 -18.75
N GLY A 80 14.83 -2.53 -19.24
CA GLY A 80 14.48 -3.95 -19.03
C GLY A 80 13.84 -4.24 -17.66
N GLY A 81 13.38 -3.20 -16.95
CA GLY A 81 12.74 -3.34 -15.66
C GLY A 81 11.25 -3.67 -15.75
N VAL A 82 10.71 -4.30 -14.71
CA VAL A 82 9.28 -4.63 -14.59
C VAL A 82 8.56 -3.56 -13.77
N PRO A 83 7.50 -2.92 -14.30
CA PRO A 83 6.74 -1.94 -13.53
C PRO A 83 6.02 -2.62 -12.37
N LEU A 84 6.03 -1.98 -11.21
CA LEU A 84 5.39 -2.46 -10.00
C LEU A 84 4.13 -1.65 -9.67
N PHE A 85 3.01 -2.36 -9.59
CA PHE A 85 1.74 -1.84 -9.09
C PHE A 85 1.48 -2.33 -7.67
N THR A 86 1.11 -1.40 -6.78
CA THR A 86 0.87 -1.72 -5.37
C THR A 86 -0.61 -1.99 -5.12
N LEU A 87 -0.95 -3.12 -4.50
CA LEU A 87 -2.34 -3.52 -4.19
C LEU A 87 -2.59 -3.54 -2.68
N LYS A 88 -3.83 -3.28 -2.26
CA LYS A 88 -4.23 -3.42 -0.84
C LYS A 88 -4.28 -4.89 -0.38
N ARG A 89 -4.61 -5.80 -1.29
CA ARG A 89 -4.63 -7.25 -1.06
C ARG A 89 -3.70 -7.94 -2.05
N PRO A 90 -2.95 -8.98 -1.66
CA PRO A 90 -2.13 -9.78 -2.58
C PRO A 90 -2.95 -10.27 -3.78
N LEU A 91 -2.35 -10.35 -4.97
CA LEU A 91 -2.98 -10.97 -6.14
C LEU A 91 -2.67 -12.47 -6.11
N GLU A 92 -3.70 -13.30 -6.11
CA GLU A 92 -3.57 -14.76 -6.08
C GLU A 92 -3.41 -15.33 -7.50
N LYS A 93 -2.86 -16.53 -7.62
CA LYS A 93 -2.71 -17.23 -8.91
C LYS A 93 -4.09 -17.49 -9.54
N GLY A 94 -4.24 -17.12 -10.82
CA GLY A 94 -5.48 -17.22 -11.59
C GLY A 94 -6.59 -16.26 -11.14
N ALA A 95 -6.35 -15.39 -10.16
CA ALA A 95 -7.37 -14.46 -9.70
C ALA A 95 -7.51 -13.28 -10.68
N ALA A 96 -8.73 -13.06 -11.17
CA ALA A 96 -9.06 -11.90 -11.97
C ALA A 96 -9.35 -10.67 -11.10
N ARG A 97 -8.85 -9.50 -11.48
CA ARG A 97 -9.17 -8.20 -10.86
C ARG A 97 -9.38 -7.12 -11.89
N ASN A 98 -10.30 -6.21 -11.58
CA ASN A 98 -10.49 -4.99 -12.35
C ASN A 98 -9.85 -3.80 -11.61
N LEU A 99 -8.91 -3.13 -12.27
CA LEU A 99 -8.27 -1.91 -11.79
C LEU A 99 -8.89 -0.71 -12.49
N SER A 100 -9.35 0.26 -11.70
CA SER A 100 -9.86 1.53 -12.23
C SER A 100 -8.80 2.62 -12.05
N LEU A 101 -8.01 2.86 -13.09
CA LEU A 101 -6.86 3.74 -13.07
C LEU A 101 -7.20 5.11 -13.66
N PHE A 102 -6.65 6.14 -13.05
CA PHE A 102 -6.96 7.53 -13.41
C PHE A 102 -5.87 8.53 -13.06
N GLU A 103 -4.87 8.15 -12.26
CA GLU A 103 -3.75 9.04 -11.97
C GLU A 103 -2.81 9.00 -13.17
N PRO A 104 -2.28 10.14 -13.64
CA PRO A 104 -1.42 10.21 -14.82
C PRO A 104 -0.31 9.16 -14.83
N ARG A 105 0.36 8.92 -13.69
CA ARG A 105 1.43 7.91 -13.57
C ARG A 105 0.97 6.48 -13.88
N TRP A 106 -0.24 6.10 -13.49
CA TRP A 106 -0.76 4.75 -13.72
C TRP A 106 -1.28 4.61 -15.14
N LEU A 107 -1.79 5.70 -15.72
CA LEU A 107 -2.16 5.72 -17.13
C LEU A 107 -0.91 5.56 -18.01
N ARG A 108 0.17 6.32 -17.73
CA ARG A 108 1.47 6.18 -18.42
C ARG A 108 2.05 4.79 -18.27
N MET A 109 2.07 4.23 -17.05
CA MET A 109 2.54 2.85 -16.83
C MET A 109 1.82 1.82 -17.72
N ILE A 110 0.50 1.94 -17.88
CA ILE A 110 -0.27 1.02 -18.74
C ILE A 110 0.01 1.29 -20.22
N ASP A 111 0.14 2.54 -20.63
CA ASP A 111 0.50 2.90 -22.00
C ASP A 111 1.89 2.35 -22.37
N ASP A 112 2.87 2.47 -21.45
CA ASP A 112 4.24 1.98 -21.64
C ASP A 112 4.26 0.44 -21.76
N VAL A 113 3.59 -0.26 -20.83
CA VAL A 113 3.45 -1.72 -20.86
C VAL A 113 2.76 -2.20 -22.15
N ALA A 114 1.70 -1.51 -22.59
CA ALA A 114 0.99 -1.85 -23.82
C ALA A 114 1.85 -1.61 -25.08
N ALA A 115 2.72 -0.59 -25.08
CA ALA A 115 3.61 -0.29 -26.20
C ALA A 115 4.71 -1.36 -26.38
N GLU A 116 5.29 -1.85 -25.28
CA GLU A 116 6.30 -2.93 -25.30
C GLU A 116 5.71 -4.28 -25.76
N SER A 117 4.41 -4.48 -25.51
CA SER A 117 3.67 -5.71 -25.82
C SER A 117 3.25 -5.85 -27.29
N SER A 118 3.73 -4.99 -28.17
CA SER A 118 3.35 -4.95 -29.59
C SER A 118 3.73 -6.20 -30.41
N SER A 119 4.35 -7.22 -29.78
CA SER A 119 4.57 -8.56 -30.31
C SER A 119 3.81 -9.64 -29.53
N ALA A 120 2.52 -9.85 -29.82
CA ALA A 120 1.70 -11.05 -29.50
C ALA A 120 1.57 -11.51 -28.03
N GLU A 121 2.32 -10.96 -27.08
CA GLU A 121 2.22 -11.21 -25.65
C GLU A 121 1.36 -10.12 -25.01
N ALA A 122 0.47 -10.51 -24.11
CA ALA A 122 -0.30 -9.55 -23.34
C ALA A 122 0.63 -8.80 -22.38
N GLY A 123 0.41 -7.50 -22.21
CA GLY A 123 1.24 -6.69 -21.33
C GLY A 123 1.22 -7.18 -19.89
N THR A 124 2.39 -7.32 -19.30
CA THR A 124 2.56 -7.79 -17.92
C THR A 124 3.19 -6.73 -17.04
N PHE A 125 2.87 -6.77 -15.76
CA PHE A 125 3.51 -5.94 -14.74
C PHE A 125 3.46 -6.63 -13.37
N GLY A 126 4.34 -6.25 -12.44
CA GLY A 126 4.40 -6.87 -11.12
C GLY A 126 3.36 -6.28 -10.16
N CYS A 127 2.63 -7.11 -9.44
CA CYS A 127 1.71 -6.69 -8.39
C CYS A 127 2.25 -7.05 -7.00
N VAL A 128 2.49 -6.04 -6.16
CA VAL A 128 2.99 -6.22 -4.79
C VAL A 128 1.95 -5.79 -3.75
N ALA A 129 1.83 -6.56 -2.67
CA ALA A 129 0.93 -6.23 -1.57
C ALA A 129 1.51 -5.11 -0.73
N CYS A 130 0.73 -4.06 -0.53
CA CYS A 130 1.17 -2.86 0.14
C CYS A 130 0.54 -2.74 1.53
N THR A 131 1.40 -2.63 2.55
CA THR A 131 0.99 -2.55 3.96
C THR A 131 0.76 -1.10 4.39
N ASN A 132 1.46 -0.14 3.79
CA ASN A 132 1.27 1.28 4.04
C ASN A 132 1.48 2.11 2.77
N LYS A 133 0.54 3.03 2.49
CA LYS A 133 0.68 4.05 1.45
C LYS A 133 0.35 5.41 2.02
N PHE A 134 1.29 6.33 1.93
CA PHE A 134 1.06 7.73 2.21
C PHE A 134 1.43 8.55 0.98
N TYR A 135 0.49 9.38 0.52
CA TYR A 135 0.71 10.37 -0.53
C TYR A 135 0.36 11.75 0.01
N GLY A 136 1.34 12.64 0.11
CA GLY A 136 1.17 14.02 0.54
C GLY A 136 1.31 14.98 -0.65
N ALA A 137 0.52 16.04 -0.68
CA ALA A 137 0.70 17.12 -1.65
C ALA A 137 2.01 17.88 -1.34
N LEU A 138 2.72 18.27 -2.40
CA LEU A 138 3.95 19.04 -2.33
C LEU A 138 3.86 20.16 -3.38
N ASP A 139 4.24 21.38 -3.01
CA ASP A 139 4.45 22.44 -3.99
C ASP A 139 5.90 22.30 -4.52
N LEU A 140 6.04 22.03 -5.82
CA LEU A 140 7.35 21.90 -6.46
C LEU A 140 7.95 23.25 -6.88
N GLY A 141 7.23 24.36 -6.66
CA GLY A 141 7.57 25.68 -7.18
C GLY A 141 6.96 25.92 -8.57
N ASP A 142 6.92 27.19 -8.98
CA ASP A 142 6.39 27.63 -10.29
C ASP A 142 4.93 27.20 -10.60
N GLY A 143 4.15 26.86 -9.56
CA GLY A 143 2.77 26.42 -9.69
C GLY A 143 2.60 24.94 -10.06
N ALA A 144 3.68 24.16 -10.10
CA ALA A 144 3.63 22.73 -10.37
C ALA A 144 3.21 21.93 -9.13
N GLU A 145 2.15 21.12 -9.27
CA GLU A 145 1.69 20.22 -8.22
C GLU A 145 2.59 18.98 -8.18
N GLY A 146 3.23 18.74 -7.03
CA GLY A 146 3.96 17.52 -6.75
C GLY A 146 3.28 16.67 -5.68
N ARG A 147 3.77 15.44 -5.55
CA ARG A 147 3.39 14.53 -4.47
C ARG A 147 4.62 13.90 -3.84
N TYR A 148 4.61 13.85 -2.52
CA TYR A 148 5.48 12.99 -1.72
C TYR A 148 4.80 11.63 -1.57
N ALA A 149 5.55 10.56 -1.79
CA ALA A 149 5.14 9.18 -1.59
C ALA A 149 6.00 8.52 -0.52
N ASP A 150 5.36 7.80 0.39
CA ASP A 150 6.00 6.91 1.36
C ASP A 150 5.22 5.60 1.38
N VAL A 151 5.84 4.56 0.84
CA VAL A 151 5.16 3.30 0.56
C VAL A 151 5.95 2.14 1.14
N ILE A 152 5.26 1.29 1.90
CA ILE A 152 5.78 0.03 2.41
C ILE A 152 5.03 -1.11 1.72
N PHE A 153 5.75 -2.00 1.06
CA PHE A 153 5.17 -3.14 0.35
C PHE A 153 6.03 -4.39 0.53
N ARG A 154 5.41 -5.55 0.39
CA ARG A 154 6.08 -6.85 0.47
C ARG A 154 6.93 -7.06 -0.77
N ARG A 155 8.09 -7.68 -0.60
CA ARG A 155 8.97 -8.06 -1.72
C ARG A 155 8.38 -9.13 -2.60
N ARG A 156 7.61 -10.03 -1.99
CA ARG A 156 6.85 -11.04 -2.73
C ARG A 156 5.63 -10.42 -3.38
N GLY A 157 5.50 -10.69 -4.67
CA GLY A 157 4.42 -10.22 -5.53
C GLY A 157 4.03 -11.29 -6.55
N ARG A 158 3.13 -10.91 -7.44
CA ARG A 158 2.69 -11.78 -8.52
C ARG A 158 2.67 -11.01 -9.83
N VAL A 159 3.15 -11.63 -10.89
CA VAL A 159 3.01 -11.07 -12.24
C VAL A 159 1.52 -10.98 -12.56
N ALA A 160 1.09 -9.81 -13.03
CA ALA A 160 -0.25 -9.55 -13.49
C ALA A 160 -0.22 -9.46 -15.02
N GLU A 161 -0.97 -10.33 -15.68
CA GLU A 161 -1.17 -10.26 -17.13
C GLU A 161 -2.44 -9.44 -17.41
N ILE A 162 -2.35 -8.48 -18.32
CA ILE A 162 -3.48 -7.67 -18.75
C ILE A 162 -4.33 -8.48 -19.73
N THR A 163 -5.58 -8.78 -19.35
CA THR A 163 -6.51 -9.53 -20.19
C THR A 163 -7.43 -8.65 -21.02
N ASP A 164 -7.70 -7.43 -20.54
CA ASP A 164 -8.60 -6.49 -21.21
C ASP A 164 -8.32 -5.04 -20.76
N ILE A 165 -8.44 -4.08 -21.69
CA ILE A 165 -8.27 -2.65 -21.43
C ILE A 165 -9.49 -1.91 -21.99
N VAL A 166 -10.22 -1.23 -21.10
CA VAL A 166 -11.37 -0.40 -21.45
C VAL A 166 -11.04 1.05 -21.16
N GLU A 167 -10.91 1.85 -22.21
CA GLU A 167 -10.71 3.30 -22.08
C GLU A 167 -12.04 4.04 -21.89
N GLY A 168 -12.01 5.09 -21.08
CA GLY A 168 -13.16 5.94 -20.83
C GLY A 168 -12.78 7.27 -20.18
N VAL A 169 -13.80 7.96 -19.71
CA VAL A 169 -13.67 9.29 -19.07
C VAL A 169 -14.32 9.28 -17.70
N ARG A 170 -13.84 10.15 -16.80
CA ARG A 170 -14.49 10.34 -15.51
C ARG A 170 -15.82 11.07 -15.69
N PRO A 171 -16.91 10.62 -15.03
CA PRO A 171 -18.22 11.27 -15.14
C PRO A 171 -18.26 12.73 -14.70
N VAL A 172 -17.38 13.14 -13.78
CA VAL A 172 -17.42 14.49 -13.17
C VAL A 172 -16.36 15.42 -13.77
N SER A 173 -15.10 14.99 -13.84
CA SER A 173 -14.02 15.85 -14.34
C SER A 173 -13.79 15.74 -15.85
N GLY A 174 -14.28 14.68 -16.50
CA GLY A 174 -14.00 14.42 -17.91
C GLY A 174 -12.60 13.85 -18.19
N ASP A 175 -11.75 13.74 -17.18
CA ASP A 175 -10.38 13.24 -17.34
C ASP A 175 -10.34 11.78 -17.80
N ARG A 176 -9.25 11.42 -18.49
CA ARG A 176 -8.98 10.05 -18.94
C ARG A 176 -9.02 9.06 -17.77
N ARG A 177 -9.63 7.90 -18.03
CA ARG A 177 -9.71 6.77 -17.10
C ARG A 177 -9.55 5.48 -17.89
N ILE A 178 -8.82 4.53 -17.33
CA ILE A 178 -8.69 3.19 -17.91
C ILE A 178 -9.18 2.16 -16.89
N GLY A 179 -10.07 1.28 -17.33
CA GLY A 179 -10.38 0.03 -16.65
C GLY A 179 -9.46 -1.07 -17.20
N VAL A 180 -8.64 -1.67 -16.35
CA VAL A 180 -7.72 -2.75 -16.74
C VAL A 180 -8.15 -4.03 -16.03
N GLN A 181 -8.47 -5.07 -16.79
CA GLN A 181 -8.63 -6.41 -16.23
C GLN A 181 -7.29 -7.12 -16.22
N ILE A 182 -6.96 -7.69 -15.06
CA ILE A 182 -5.71 -8.42 -14.86
C ILE A 182 -5.95 -9.81 -14.28
N GLU A 183 -5.08 -10.74 -14.60
CA GLU A 183 -5.03 -12.08 -14.01
C GLU A 183 -3.67 -12.35 -13.36
N GLY A 184 -3.66 -12.95 -12.17
CA GLY A 184 -2.42 -13.32 -11.48
C GLY A 184 -1.74 -14.54 -12.09
N ARG A 185 -0.45 -14.42 -12.42
CA ARG A 185 0.40 -15.48 -12.98
C ARG A 185 1.44 -15.96 -11.97
N GLU A 186 2.72 -15.96 -12.32
CA GLU A 186 3.81 -16.47 -11.50
C GLU A 186 4.07 -15.59 -10.28
N GLU A 187 4.44 -16.23 -9.16
CA GLU A 187 4.96 -15.49 -8.01
C GLU A 187 6.40 -15.05 -8.28
N PHE A 188 6.73 -13.84 -7.84
CA PHE A 188 8.08 -13.31 -7.88
C PHE A 188 8.46 -12.73 -6.51
N CYS A 189 9.76 -12.61 -6.28
CA CYS A 189 10.34 -11.82 -5.20
C CYS A 189 11.25 -10.75 -5.82
N VAL A 190 11.16 -9.53 -5.32
CA VAL A 190 12.14 -8.50 -5.70
C VAL A 190 13.46 -8.76 -4.96
N SER A 191 14.59 -8.68 -5.67
CA SER A 191 15.89 -9.03 -5.10
C SER A 191 16.26 -8.15 -3.89
N GLU A 192 17.10 -8.72 -3.03
CA GLU A 192 17.50 -8.11 -1.75
C GLU A 192 18.30 -6.81 -1.89
N ARG A 193 18.89 -6.57 -3.06
CA ARG A 193 19.79 -5.45 -3.32
C ARG A 193 18.99 -4.14 -3.37
N GLY A 194 19.40 -3.14 -2.59
CA GLY A 194 18.68 -1.86 -2.47
C GLY A 194 18.49 -1.08 -3.78
N GLU A 195 19.25 -1.44 -4.82
CA GLU A 195 19.19 -0.90 -6.19
C GLU A 195 18.18 -1.62 -7.09
N ALA A 196 17.59 -2.73 -6.64
CA ALA A 196 16.65 -3.53 -7.43
C ALA A 196 15.31 -2.82 -7.67
N ILE A 197 15.01 -1.75 -6.95
CA ILE A 197 13.77 -0.98 -7.07
C ILE A 197 14.08 0.49 -7.27
N ALA A 198 13.73 1.00 -8.44
CA ALA A 198 13.85 2.40 -8.80
C ALA A 198 12.47 3.03 -8.98
N VAL A 199 12.47 4.35 -9.09
CA VAL A 199 11.26 5.15 -9.37
C VAL A 199 11.34 5.65 -10.80
N SER A 200 10.27 5.45 -11.56
CA SER A 200 10.16 5.99 -12.92
C SER A 200 10.06 7.51 -12.89
N PRO A 201 10.46 8.24 -13.95
CA PRO A 201 10.27 9.69 -14.04
C PRO A 201 8.82 10.16 -13.79
N ASP A 202 7.85 9.28 -14.02
CA ASP A 202 6.42 9.50 -13.83
C ASP A 202 5.92 9.15 -12.43
N GLY A 203 6.76 8.58 -11.57
CA GLY A 203 6.46 8.35 -10.15
C GLY A 203 5.80 7.01 -9.83
N TYR A 204 5.87 6.02 -10.73
CA TYR A 204 5.60 4.62 -10.44
C TYR A 204 6.91 3.86 -10.12
N LEU A 205 6.81 2.66 -9.55
CA LEU A 205 7.97 1.87 -9.16
C LEU A 205 8.36 0.92 -10.31
N ILE A 206 9.66 0.68 -10.48
CA ILE A 206 10.21 -0.28 -11.45
C ILE A 206 11.19 -1.20 -10.71
N ALA A 207 11.05 -2.50 -10.90
CA ALA A 207 12.00 -3.48 -10.42
C ALA A 207 12.95 -3.92 -11.55
N SER A 208 14.26 -3.83 -11.35
CA SER A 208 15.26 -4.25 -12.34
C SER A 208 15.58 -5.75 -12.28
N GLU A 209 15.30 -6.42 -11.16
CA GLU A 209 15.63 -7.83 -10.96
C GLU A 209 14.50 -8.53 -10.18
N LEU A 210 13.82 -9.46 -10.85
CA LEU A 210 12.80 -10.32 -10.27
C LEU A 210 13.32 -11.76 -10.18
N GLU A 211 13.19 -12.35 -8.99
CA GLU A 211 13.47 -13.75 -8.73
C GLU A 211 12.16 -14.54 -8.74
N TYR A 212 12.10 -15.67 -9.43
CA TYR A 212 10.90 -16.49 -9.56
C TYR A 212 11.00 -17.77 -8.71
N GLU A 213 9.87 -18.44 -8.45
CA GLU A 213 9.76 -19.58 -7.54
C GLU A 213 10.81 -20.70 -7.78
N GLU A 214 11.18 -20.99 -9.04
CA GLU A 214 12.21 -22.00 -9.36
C GLU A 214 13.60 -21.66 -8.79
N SER A 215 13.90 -20.39 -8.52
CA SER A 215 15.14 -19.95 -7.86
C SER A 215 15.00 -19.68 -6.36
N LEU A 216 13.77 -19.55 -5.83
CA LEU A 216 13.52 -19.21 -4.42
C LEU A 216 13.78 -20.38 -3.46
N GLU A 217 13.46 -21.61 -3.87
CA GLU A 217 13.67 -22.81 -3.04
C GLU A 217 15.16 -23.08 -2.77
N ALA A 218 16.06 -22.61 -3.65
CA ALA A 218 17.51 -22.70 -3.44
C ALA A 218 18.04 -21.70 -2.39
N SER A 219 17.32 -20.59 -2.17
CA SER A 219 17.73 -19.47 -1.30
C SER A 219 17.14 -19.55 0.11
N LEU A 220 15.99 -20.20 0.27
CA LEU A 220 15.23 -20.31 1.53
C LEU A 220 15.86 -21.22 2.61
N GLY A 221 17.01 -21.85 2.34
CA GLY A 221 17.74 -22.71 3.29
C GLY A 221 18.50 -21.99 4.40
N LYS A 222 18.48 -20.66 4.44
CA LYS A 222 19.04 -19.80 5.50
C LYS A 222 18.00 -18.70 5.71
N THR A 223 17.26 -18.61 6.81
CA THR A 223 17.76 -18.19 8.12
C THR A 223 16.57 -18.31 9.09
N LEU A 224 16.50 -19.37 9.87
CA LEU A 224 15.71 -19.38 11.11
C LEU A 224 16.68 -19.03 12.24
N GLU A 225 17.15 -17.78 12.26
CA GLU A 225 17.80 -17.27 13.46
C GLU A 225 16.72 -16.96 14.49
N GLU A 226 17.00 -17.39 15.72
CA GLU A 226 16.13 -17.25 16.87
C GLU A 226 15.74 -15.77 17.03
N ASN A 227 14.45 -15.47 16.86
CA ASN A 227 13.92 -14.14 17.09
C ASN A 227 14.13 -13.77 18.57
N GLU A 228 15.16 -12.97 18.86
CA GLU A 228 15.19 -12.20 20.10
C GLU A 228 13.88 -11.42 20.22
N ALA A 229 13.32 -11.38 21.43
CA ALA A 229 12.05 -10.69 21.69
C ALA A 229 12.16 -9.22 21.25
N MET A 230 11.52 -8.90 20.14
CA MET A 230 11.65 -7.61 19.48
C MET A 230 11.04 -6.50 20.36
N GLU A 231 11.90 -5.59 20.85
CA GLU A 231 11.44 -4.37 21.50
C GLU A 231 11.00 -3.36 20.41
N LEU A 232 9.70 -3.07 20.39
CA LEU A 232 9.07 -2.09 19.50
C LEU A 232 8.50 -0.94 20.33
N THR A 233 8.99 0.27 20.08
CA THR A 233 8.37 1.48 20.63
C THR A 233 7.35 2.04 19.65
N ILE A 234 6.06 1.92 19.97
CA ILE A 234 4.97 2.54 19.22
C ILE A 234 4.44 3.71 20.05
N VAL A 235 4.49 4.92 19.48
CA VAL A 235 3.93 6.12 20.11
C VAL A 235 2.52 6.34 19.57
N ALA A 236 1.55 6.39 20.48
CA ALA A 236 0.15 6.64 20.17
C ALA A 236 -0.35 7.87 20.90
N VAL A 237 -0.94 8.81 20.17
CA VAL A 237 -1.56 10.01 20.76
C VAL A 237 -3.06 9.75 20.88
N VAL A 238 -3.49 9.39 22.08
CA VAL A 238 -4.89 9.04 22.39
C VAL A 238 -5.29 9.66 23.72
N GLY A 239 -6.60 9.90 23.91
CA GLY A 239 -7.12 10.28 25.23
C GLY A 239 -6.88 9.16 26.25
N LEU A 240 -6.71 9.50 27.53
CA LEU A 240 -6.42 8.54 28.60
C LEU A 240 -7.43 7.38 28.66
N SER A 241 -8.71 7.64 28.37
CA SER A 241 -9.77 6.63 28.32
C SER A 241 -9.53 5.53 27.27
N HIS A 242 -8.81 5.84 26.19
CA HIS A 242 -8.51 4.92 25.10
C HIS A 242 -7.22 4.13 25.33
N ALA A 243 -6.28 4.66 26.13
CA ALA A 243 -4.99 4.02 26.35
C ALA A 243 -5.15 2.61 26.94
N ASN A 244 -5.96 2.47 28.00
CA ASN A 244 -6.20 1.17 28.64
C ASN A 244 -6.93 0.21 27.69
N GLY A 245 -7.99 0.67 27.03
CA GLY A 245 -8.76 -0.17 26.10
C GLY A 245 -7.95 -0.66 24.90
N VAL A 246 -6.97 0.12 24.44
CA VAL A 246 -6.02 -0.31 23.39
C VAL A 246 -5.03 -1.33 23.94
N LEU A 247 -4.45 -1.09 25.12
CA LEU A 247 -3.50 -2.02 25.74
C LEU A 247 -4.12 -3.40 26.00
N ASP A 248 -5.33 -3.44 26.53
CA ASP A 248 -6.07 -4.70 26.79
C ASP A 248 -6.28 -5.50 25.49
N ARG A 249 -6.60 -4.81 24.39
CA ARG A 249 -6.78 -5.44 23.07
C ARG A 249 -5.47 -5.94 22.47
N LEU A 250 -4.38 -5.20 22.66
CA LEU A 250 -3.06 -5.64 22.19
C LEU A 250 -2.56 -6.85 22.99
N ALA A 251 -2.76 -6.86 24.31
CA ALA A 251 -2.38 -7.97 25.18
C ALA A 251 -3.18 -9.25 24.91
N SER A 252 -4.46 -9.14 24.55
CA SER A 252 -5.31 -10.28 24.19
C SER A 252 -5.14 -10.80 22.76
N ALA A 253 -4.43 -10.05 21.91
CA ALA A 253 -4.14 -10.43 20.53
C ALA A 253 -2.75 -11.10 20.35
N GLN A 254 -1.98 -11.24 21.43
CA GLN A 254 -0.75 -12.03 21.51
C GLN A 254 -1.07 -13.49 21.82
#